data_AF-G6C497-F1
#
_entry.id   AF-G6C497-F1
#
_cell.length_a   1.000
_cell.length_b   1.000
_cell.length_c   1.000
_cell.angle_alpha   90.00
_cell.angle_beta   90.00
_cell.angle_gamma   90.00
#
_symmetry.space_group_name_H-M   'P 1'
#
loop_
_entity.id
_entity.type
_entity.pdbx_description
1 polymer ?
#
loop_
_entity_poly.entity_id
_entity_poly.type
_entity_poly.pdbx_seq_one_letter_code
_entity_poly.pdbx_strand_id
1 'polypeptide(L)'
;MFPSYLNNLKLKDDKGNLLTLDKNGNGTFKSYLSLIIKNSANKALAEGKDISEFKKAFTIENDKVIAVDLDVYTHIGDRMKSPPAFDSLDASSGENNLFGDKRTDNKNFTKFSFDIVNKEAIEYYQKGKFNDKSIKVVIPKMADKNIIKMMNPMNYLDNTPTKYWRIRHGAIDKDTSLAIPAILAIKLKNSGKVVDFASPWGQGHGGDYDLDELFNWIDTIVNK
;
A
#
# COMPACT_ATOMS: atom_id res chain seq x y z
N MET A 1 -5.47 -14.39 -1.18
CA MET A 1 -4.13 -14.08 -0.64
C MET A 1 -4.15 -12.85 0.27
N PHE A 2 -4.61 -11.69 -0.21
CA PHE A 2 -4.61 -10.46 0.60
C PHE A 2 -5.53 -10.51 1.84
N PRO A 3 -6.81 -10.97 1.78
CA PRO A 3 -7.63 -11.07 2.99
C PRO A 3 -7.00 -11.93 4.10
N SER A 4 -6.40 -13.06 3.75
CA SER A 4 -5.69 -13.91 4.72
C SER A 4 -4.49 -13.20 5.36
N TYR A 5 -3.68 -12.51 4.55
CA TYR A 5 -2.57 -11.70 5.06
C TYR A 5 -3.06 -10.64 6.04
N LEU A 6 -4.05 -9.84 5.64
CA LEU A 6 -4.59 -8.76 6.45
C LEU A 6 -5.18 -9.27 7.77
N ASN A 7 -6.03 -10.31 7.71
CA ASN A 7 -6.69 -10.84 8.91
C ASN A 7 -5.68 -11.39 9.93
N ASN A 8 -4.55 -11.93 9.47
CA ASN A 8 -3.47 -12.40 10.34
C ASN A 8 -2.77 -11.28 11.11
N LEU A 9 -2.83 -10.04 10.64
CA LEU A 9 -2.28 -8.89 11.36
C LEU A 9 -3.10 -8.51 12.60
N LYS A 10 -4.35 -9.00 12.71
CA LYS A 10 -5.28 -8.75 13.83
C LYS A 10 -5.43 -7.25 14.16
N LEU A 11 -5.49 -6.44 13.10
CA LEU A 11 -5.61 -4.98 13.22
C LEU A 11 -6.94 -4.60 13.88
N LYS A 12 -6.90 -3.53 14.67
CA LYS A 12 -8.06 -2.98 15.38
C LYS A 12 -8.23 -1.49 15.10
N ASP A 13 -9.47 -1.04 14.97
CA ASP A 13 -9.78 0.39 14.94
C ASP A 13 -9.58 1.05 16.32
N ASP A 14 -9.78 2.36 16.40
CA ASP A 14 -9.63 3.14 17.64
C ASP A 14 -10.66 2.75 18.73
N LYS A 15 -11.73 2.01 18.37
CA LYS A 15 -12.73 1.46 19.29
C LYS A 15 -12.42 0.03 19.72
N GLY A 16 -11.33 -0.57 19.22
CA GLY A 16 -10.92 -1.94 19.50
C GLY A 16 -11.58 -3.01 18.63
N ASN A 17 -12.40 -2.63 17.63
CA ASN A 17 -13.04 -3.58 16.72
C ASN A 17 -12.03 -4.14 15.74
N LEU A 18 -12.10 -5.45 15.45
CA LEU A 18 -11.24 -6.08 14.46
C LEU A 18 -11.55 -5.56 13.05
N LEU A 19 -10.48 -5.27 12.32
CA LEU A 19 -10.51 -4.88 10.91
C LEU A 19 -10.18 -6.10 10.06
N THR A 20 -11.20 -6.67 9.42
CA THR A 20 -11.09 -7.91 8.65
C THR A 20 -11.67 -7.76 7.25
N LEU A 21 -11.32 -8.72 6.38
CA LEU A 21 -11.90 -8.93 5.07
C LEU A 21 -12.35 -10.39 4.91
N ASP A 22 -13.45 -10.58 4.19
CA ASP A 22 -13.92 -11.87 3.71
C ASP A 22 -13.15 -12.33 2.46
N LYS A 23 -13.55 -13.48 1.91
CA LYS A 23 -12.93 -14.05 0.70
C LYS A 23 -13.09 -13.18 -0.56
N ASN A 24 -14.07 -12.29 -0.58
CA ASN A 24 -14.36 -11.38 -1.68
C ASN A 24 -13.70 -10.01 -1.49
N GLY A 25 -12.98 -9.79 -0.39
CA GLY A 25 -12.35 -8.51 -0.08
C GLY A 25 -13.30 -7.48 0.52
N ASN A 26 -14.45 -7.91 1.08
CA ASN A 26 -15.38 -7.04 1.79
C ASN A 26 -15.26 -7.23 3.31
N GLY A 27 -15.48 -6.17 4.09
CA GLY A 27 -15.44 -6.24 5.54
C GLY A 27 -15.09 -4.92 6.20
N THR A 28 -14.88 -4.95 7.51
CA THR A 28 -14.66 -3.76 8.33
C THR A 28 -13.40 -2.99 7.94
N PHE A 29 -12.37 -3.67 7.41
CA PHE A 29 -11.19 -2.97 6.88
C PHE A 29 -11.50 -2.15 5.62
N LYS A 30 -12.33 -2.67 4.71
CA LYS A 30 -12.77 -1.90 3.53
C LYS A 30 -13.57 -0.67 3.95
N SER A 31 -14.47 -0.82 4.94
CA SER A 31 -15.20 0.31 5.53
C SER A 31 -14.27 1.34 6.19
N TYR A 32 -13.17 0.89 6.80
CA TYR A 32 -12.15 1.78 7.36
C TYR A 32 -11.44 2.60 6.27
N LEU A 33 -11.12 2.00 5.13
CA LEU A 33 -10.58 2.74 3.97
C LEU A 33 -11.59 3.75 3.42
N SER A 34 -12.87 3.39 3.31
CA SER A 34 -13.94 4.33 2.95
C SER A 34 -14.02 5.52 3.93
N LEU A 35 -13.81 5.29 5.23
CA LEU A 35 -13.80 6.36 6.23
C LEU A 35 -12.62 7.33 6.02
N ILE A 36 -11.43 6.84 5.66
CA ILE A 36 -10.28 7.69 5.35
C ILE A 36 -10.60 8.63 4.17
N ILE A 37 -11.15 8.09 3.09
CA ILE A 37 -11.56 8.89 1.92
C ILE A 37 -12.68 9.86 2.27
N LYS A 38 -13.66 9.43 3.07
CA LYS A 38 -14.75 10.29 3.55
C LYS A 38 -14.21 11.49 4.33
N ASN A 39 -13.24 11.26 5.21
CA ASN A 39 -12.63 12.33 6.01
C ASN A 39 -11.83 13.29 5.12
N SER A 40 -11.12 12.74 4.13
CA SER A 40 -10.40 13.52 3.12
C SER A 40 -11.33 14.45 2.34
N ALA A 41 -12.41 13.91 1.77
CA ALA A 41 -13.37 14.68 0.99
C ALA A 41 -14.09 15.74 1.83
N ASN A 42 -14.46 15.42 3.08
CA ASN A 42 -15.09 16.41 3.96
C ASN A 42 -14.13 17.53 4.39
N LYS A 43 -12.84 17.22 4.61
CA LYS A 43 -11.83 18.26 4.84
C LYS A 43 -11.72 19.18 3.62
N ALA A 44 -11.72 18.60 2.42
CA ALA A 44 -11.69 19.36 1.17
C ALA A 44 -12.91 20.28 0.99
N LEU A 45 -14.11 19.76 1.25
CA LEU A 45 -15.34 20.55 1.21
C LEU A 45 -15.31 21.73 2.20
N ALA A 46 -14.82 21.50 3.43
CA ALA A 46 -14.68 22.55 4.44
C ALA A 46 -13.67 23.65 4.02
N GLU A 47 -12.69 23.29 3.18
CA GLU A 47 -11.72 24.21 2.59
C GLU A 47 -12.21 24.84 1.27
N GLY A 48 -13.44 24.56 0.85
CA GLY A 48 -14.02 25.07 -0.40
C GLY A 48 -13.46 24.42 -1.68
N LYS A 49 -12.82 23.25 -1.57
CA LYS A 49 -12.28 22.50 -2.71
C LYS A 49 -13.37 21.68 -3.41
N ASP A 50 -13.23 21.54 -4.72
CA ASP A 50 -14.12 20.71 -5.52
C ASP A 50 -13.85 19.21 -5.31
N ILE A 51 -14.93 18.44 -5.23
CA ILE A 51 -14.91 16.98 -5.13
C ILE A 51 -15.71 16.30 -6.26
N SER A 52 -16.22 17.10 -7.22
CA SER A 52 -17.20 16.67 -8.22
C SER A 52 -16.73 15.52 -9.10
N GLU A 53 -15.43 15.44 -9.38
CA GLU A 53 -14.79 14.32 -10.11
C GLU A 53 -15.15 12.96 -9.50
N PHE A 54 -15.24 12.89 -8.17
CA PHE A 54 -15.51 11.66 -7.43
C PHE A 54 -16.97 11.51 -6.98
N LYS A 55 -17.87 12.39 -7.43
CA LYS A 55 -19.27 12.44 -6.99
C LYS A 55 -20.00 11.09 -7.10
N LYS A 56 -19.69 10.28 -8.13
CA LYS A 56 -20.28 8.94 -8.31
C LYS A 56 -19.95 7.96 -7.19
N ALA A 57 -18.84 8.17 -6.48
CA ALA A 57 -18.43 7.34 -5.36
C ALA A 57 -19.04 7.80 -4.03
N PHE A 58 -19.75 8.93 -3.98
CA PHE A 58 -20.16 9.58 -2.74
C PHE A 58 -21.66 9.65 -2.57
N THR A 59 -22.11 9.36 -1.34
CA THR A 59 -23.43 9.80 -0.86
C THR A 59 -23.23 11.09 -0.09
N ILE A 60 -23.90 12.16 -0.53
CA ILE A 60 -23.78 13.50 0.04
C ILE A 60 -25.13 13.91 0.65
N GLU A 61 -25.10 14.34 1.90
CA GLU A 61 -26.25 14.90 2.63
C GLU A 61 -25.81 16.15 3.39
N ASN A 62 -26.60 17.22 3.34
CA ASN A 62 -26.32 18.50 4.02
C ASN A 62 -24.87 18.98 3.78
N ASP A 63 -24.45 19.00 2.51
CA ASP A 63 -23.12 19.41 2.06
C ASP A 63 -21.95 18.62 2.70
N LYS A 64 -22.20 17.39 3.14
CA LYS A 64 -21.19 16.48 3.68
C LYS A 64 -21.24 15.12 3.00
N VAL A 65 -20.07 14.56 2.74
CA VAL A 65 -19.94 13.16 2.31
C VAL A 65 -20.22 12.28 3.53
N ILE A 66 -21.30 11.50 3.49
CA ILE A 66 -21.68 10.60 4.60
C ILE A 66 -21.26 9.15 4.35
N ALA A 67 -21.11 8.75 3.08
CA ALA A 67 -20.67 7.42 2.68
C ALA A 67 -19.80 7.49 1.40
N VAL A 68 -18.90 6.51 1.28
CA VAL A 68 -18.01 6.34 0.13
C VAL A 68 -18.10 4.90 -0.36
N ASP A 69 -18.50 4.73 -1.62
CA ASP A 69 -18.34 3.49 -2.36
C ASP A 69 -16.89 3.38 -2.85
N LEU A 70 -16.11 2.55 -2.15
CA LEU A 70 -14.69 2.40 -2.45
C LEU A 70 -14.44 1.66 -3.78
N ASP A 71 -15.36 0.80 -4.21
CA ASP A 71 -15.22 0.11 -5.48
C ASP A 71 -15.37 1.13 -6.61
N VAL A 72 -16.40 1.98 -6.55
CA VAL A 72 -16.55 3.08 -7.53
C VAL A 72 -15.36 4.04 -7.45
N TYR A 73 -14.95 4.45 -6.24
CA TYR A 73 -13.82 5.38 -6.05
C TYR A 73 -12.53 4.90 -6.72
N THR A 74 -12.19 3.63 -6.54
CA THR A 74 -10.93 3.06 -7.06
C THR A 74 -10.94 2.81 -8.57
N HIS A 75 -12.11 2.86 -9.22
CA HIS A 75 -12.25 2.75 -10.67
C HIS A 75 -12.39 4.11 -11.36
N ILE A 76 -12.22 5.22 -10.62
CA ILE A 76 -12.17 6.55 -11.22
C ILE A 76 -10.74 6.82 -11.73
N GLY A 77 -10.66 7.04 -13.05
CA GLY A 77 -9.41 7.13 -13.81
C GLY A 77 -8.71 5.77 -13.96
N ASP A 78 -7.51 5.80 -14.54
CA ASP A 78 -6.80 4.57 -14.90
C ASP A 78 -6.05 3.94 -13.73
N ARG A 79 -5.81 2.63 -13.84
CA ARG A 79 -4.89 1.87 -12.99
C ARG A 79 -3.45 2.16 -13.44
N MET A 80 -2.60 2.57 -12.50
CA MET A 80 -1.22 2.96 -12.81
C MET A 80 -0.29 1.79 -13.18
N LYS A 81 -0.41 0.64 -12.51
CA LYS A 81 0.53 -0.48 -12.63
C LYS A 81 -0.16 -1.79 -13.03
N SER A 82 0.46 -2.56 -13.92
CA SER A 82 0.04 -3.92 -14.29
C SER A 82 0.30 -4.92 -13.15
N PRO A 83 -0.48 -5.99 -13.00
CA PRO A 83 -0.20 -7.03 -12.02
C PRO A 83 0.89 -8.03 -12.50
N PRO A 84 1.80 -8.49 -11.63
CA PRO A 84 2.06 -7.99 -10.27
C PRO A 84 2.71 -6.60 -10.32
N ALA A 85 2.21 -5.68 -9.49
CA ALA A 85 2.59 -4.26 -9.58
C ALA A 85 3.99 -3.92 -9.07
N PHE A 86 4.63 -4.83 -8.34
CA PHE A 86 5.94 -4.59 -7.71
C PHE A 86 6.89 -5.72 -8.06
N ASP A 87 6.60 -6.96 -7.67
CA ASP A 87 7.45 -8.10 -8.02
C ASP A 87 7.09 -8.63 -9.43
N SER A 88 7.62 -8.00 -10.47
CA SER A 88 7.26 -8.33 -11.85
C SER A 88 7.78 -9.72 -12.25
N LEU A 89 7.03 -10.40 -13.12
CA LEU A 89 7.37 -11.76 -13.55
C LEU A 89 8.65 -11.81 -14.40
N ASP A 90 8.94 -10.74 -15.13
CA ASP A 90 10.17 -10.59 -15.91
C ASP A 90 11.32 -9.94 -15.11
N ALA A 91 11.10 -9.67 -13.81
CA ALA A 91 12.04 -8.98 -12.92
C ALA A 91 12.53 -7.61 -13.43
N SER A 92 11.71 -6.91 -14.21
CA SER A 92 12.02 -5.60 -14.80
C SER A 92 11.65 -4.39 -13.94
N SER A 93 10.94 -4.58 -12.83
CA SER A 93 10.56 -3.47 -11.95
C SER A 93 11.76 -2.84 -11.23
N GLY A 94 11.58 -1.60 -10.76
CA GLY A 94 12.56 -0.96 -9.88
C GLY A 94 12.73 -1.71 -8.56
N GLU A 95 11.65 -2.29 -8.02
CA GLU A 95 11.69 -3.08 -6.79
C GLU A 95 12.47 -4.40 -6.98
N ASN A 96 12.39 -5.04 -8.14
CA ASN A 96 13.20 -6.21 -8.44
C ASN A 96 14.70 -5.85 -8.45
N ASN A 97 15.05 -4.67 -8.98
CA ASN A 97 16.42 -4.16 -8.97
C ASN A 97 16.92 -3.83 -7.55
N LEU A 98 16.06 -3.21 -6.72
CA LEU A 98 16.35 -2.96 -5.30
C LEU A 98 16.76 -4.24 -4.56
N PHE A 99 16.15 -5.37 -4.90
CA PHE A 99 16.45 -6.67 -4.31
C PHE A 99 17.60 -7.44 -4.99
N GLY A 100 18.28 -6.82 -5.96
CA GLY A 100 19.51 -7.31 -6.56
C GLY A 100 20.70 -7.41 -5.61
N ASP A 101 21.82 -7.89 -6.14
CA ASP A 101 23.13 -7.86 -5.47
C ASP A 101 24.27 -7.78 -6.49
N LYS A 102 25.53 -7.86 -6.01
CA LYS A 102 26.74 -7.81 -6.85
C LYS A 102 26.81 -8.86 -7.97
N ARG A 103 25.98 -9.91 -7.93
CA ARG A 103 25.98 -11.04 -8.89
C ARG A 103 24.73 -11.07 -9.75
N THR A 104 23.64 -10.46 -9.33
CA THR A 104 22.36 -10.48 -10.05
C THR A 104 21.63 -9.18 -9.79
N ASP A 105 21.46 -8.39 -10.85
CA ASP A 105 20.86 -7.06 -10.77
C ASP A 105 19.42 -7.09 -10.28
N ASN A 106 18.63 -8.10 -10.66
CA ASN A 106 17.21 -8.16 -10.35
C ASN A 106 16.83 -9.51 -9.72
N LYS A 107 16.05 -9.47 -8.64
CA LYS A 107 15.53 -10.68 -7.97
C LYS A 107 14.05 -10.55 -7.65
N ASN A 108 13.35 -11.67 -7.66
CA ASN A 108 12.01 -11.74 -7.08
C ASN A 108 12.11 -11.69 -5.56
N PHE A 109 11.06 -11.17 -4.92
CA PHE A 109 10.98 -10.97 -3.47
C PHE A 109 9.67 -11.44 -2.87
N THR A 110 8.79 -12.01 -3.69
CA THR A 110 7.58 -12.70 -3.29
C THR A 110 7.65 -14.15 -3.77
N LYS A 111 7.08 -15.05 -2.95
CA LYS A 111 6.93 -16.45 -3.35
C LYS A 111 6.00 -16.59 -4.56
N PHE A 112 4.99 -15.73 -4.68
CA PHE A 112 4.01 -15.78 -5.78
C PHE A 112 4.68 -15.60 -7.15
N SER A 113 5.39 -14.49 -7.35
CA SER A 113 6.04 -14.24 -8.64
C SER A 113 7.13 -15.27 -8.91
N PHE A 114 7.98 -15.56 -7.91
CA PHE A 114 9.06 -16.54 -8.04
C PHE A 114 8.56 -17.94 -8.46
N ASP A 115 7.50 -18.45 -7.84
CA ASP A 115 6.97 -19.78 -8.15
C ASP A 115 6.45 -19.86 -9.59
N ILE A 116 5.78 -18.81 -10.08
CA ILE A 116 5.27 -18.74 -11.46
C ILE A 116 6.42 -18.83 -12.46
N VAL A 117 7.42 -17.95 -12.29
CA VAL A 117 8.53 -17.84 -13.26
C VAL A 117 9.46 -19.05 -13.18
N ASN A 118 9.61 -19.64 -11.99
CA ASN A 118 10.39 -20.86 -11.82
C ASN A 118 9.71 -22.06 -12.48
N LYS A 119 8.38 -22.15 -12.41
CA LYS A 119 7.62 -23.17 -13.13
C LYS A 119 7.80 -23.05 -14.64
N GLU A 120 7.68 -21.84 -15.19
CA GLU A 120 7.89 -21.58 -16.62
C GLU A 120 9.30 -21.98 -17.07
N ALA A 121 10.33 -21.64 -16.29
CA ALA A 121 11.70 -22.04 -16.57
C ALA A 121 11.87 -23.57 -16.56
N ILE A 122 11.32 -24.26 -15.55
CA ILE A 122 11.38 -25.73 -15.47
C ILE A 122 10.72 -26.38 -16.69
N GLU A 123 9.50 -25.96 -17.04
CA GLU A 123 8.77 -26.50 -18.20
C GLU A 123 9.51 -26.27 -19.52
N TYR A 124 10.18 -25.11 -19.66
CA TYR A 124 11.01 -24.83 -20.83
C TYR A 124 12.19 -25.78 -20.95
N TYR A 125 12.96 -25.96 -19.87
CA TYR A 125 14.13 -26.84 -19.89
C TYR A 125 13.72 -28.32 -20.07
N GLN A 126 12.61 -28.77 -19.49
CA GLN A 126 12.10 -30.13 -19.70
C GLN A 126 11.76 -30.45 -21.17
N LYS A 127 11.41 -29.45 -21.99
CA LYS A 127 11.12 -29.62 -23.43
C LYS A 127 12.35 -29.76 -24.32
N GLY A 128 13.55 -29.91 -23.74
CA GLY A 128 14.77 -30.27 -24.49
C GLY A 128 15.48 -29.11 -25.17
N LYS A 129 15.10 -27.85 -24.89
CA LYS A 129 15.74 -26.66 -25.47
C LYS A 129 17.02 -26.22 -24.72
N PHE A 130 17.81 -27.17 -24.22
CA PHE A 130 19.00 -26.88 -23.41
C PHE A 130 20.10 -26.10 -24.14
N ASN A 131 20.04 -26.02 -25.48
CA ASN A 131 21.04 -25.35 -26.32
C ASN A 131 20.47 -24.28 -27.25
N ASP A 132 19.22 -23.84 -27.03
CA ASP A 132 18.61 -22.80 -27.85
C ASP A 132 19.15 -21.41 -27.46
N LYS A 133 20.28 -21.01 -28.09
CA LYS A 133 20.92 -19.69 -27.88
C LYS A 133 20.03 -18.51 -28.29
N SER A 134 18.90 -18.75 -28.97
CA SER A 134 17.97 -17.70 -29.40
C SER A 134 16.99 -17.27 -28.29
N ILE A 135 16.87 -18.05 -27.20
CA ILE A 135 15.95 -17.76 -26.10
C ILE A 135 16.74 -17.55 -24.80
N LYS A 136 16.61 -16.36 -24.21
CA LYS A 136 17.14 -16.05 -22.88
C LYS A 136 16.13 -16.42 -21.80
N VAL A 137 15.97 -17.71 -21.48
CA VAL A 137 15.23 -18.09 -20.27
C VAL A 137 16.10 -17.82 -19.05
N VAL A 138 15.83 -16.71 -18.38
CA VAL A 138 16.52 -16.32 -17.15
C VAL A 138 16.07 -17.25 -16.03
N ILE A 139 17.01 -17.90 -15.36
CA ILE A 139 16.70 -18.66 -14.14
C ILE A 139 16.36 -17.64 -13.05
N PRO A 140 15.11 -17.64 -12.53
CA PRO A 140 14.70 -16.66 -11.55
C PRO A 140 15.50 -16.82 -10.27
N LYS A 141 15.72 -15.70 -9.59
CA LYS A 141 16.45 -15.65 -8.31
C LYS A 141 15.55 -15.03 -7.27
N MET A 142 15.48 -15.68 -6.10
CA MET A 142 14.80 -15.15 -4.93
C MET A 142 15.79 -14.33 -4.10
N ALA A 143 15.36 -13.16 -3.64
CA ALA A 143 16.12 -12.36 -2.69
C ALA A 143 16.24 -13.07 -1.33
N ASP A 144 17.32 -12.78 -0.61
CA ASP A 144 17.52 -13.35 0.72
C ASP A 144 16.41 -12.91 1.68
N LYS A 145 15.85 -13.86 2.44
CA LYS A 145 14.73 -13.60 3.34
C LYS A 145 15.03 -12.55 4.41
N ASN A 146 16.28 -12.43 4.84
CA ASN A 146 16.70 -11.43 5.83
C ASN A 146 16.74 -10.04 5.19
N ILE A 147 17.15 -9.93 3.92
CA ILE A 147 17.09 -8.66 3.17
C ILE A 147 15.63 -8.23 3.00
N ILE A 148 14.74 -9.13 2.58
CA ILE A 148 13.30 -8.85 2.47
C ILE A 148 12.73 -8.40 3.82
N LYS A 149 13.13 -9.06 4.91
CA LYS A 149 12.73 -8.67 6.27
C LYS A 149 13.21 -7.25 6.62
N MET A 150 14.47 -6.93 6.34
CA MET A 150 15.07 -5.62 6.62
C MET A 150 14.39 -4.48 5.88
N MET A 151 13.95 -4.72 4.64
CA MET A 151 13.28 -3.71 3.81
C MET A 151 11.81 -3.47 4.18
N ASN A 152 11.25 -4.19 5.15
CA ASN A 152 9.86 -4.06 5.55
C ASN A 152 9.73 -3.53 6.99
N PRO A 153 9.28 -2.28 7.20
CA PRO A 153 9.16 -1.68 8.53
C PRO A 153 8.20 -2.43 9.45
N MET A 154 7.21 -3.16 8.89
CA MET A 154 6.23 -3.94 9.67
C MET A 154 6.88 -4.94 10.63
N ASN A 155 8.09 -5.41 10.34
CA ASN A 155 8.84 -6.36 11.18
C ASN A 155 9.42 -5.74 12.46
N TYR A 156 9.41 -4.41 12.58
CA TYR A 156 10.13 -3.68 13.63
C TYR A 156 9.23 -2.78 14.47
N LEU A 157 7.94 -2.64 14.11
CA LEU A 157 7.02 -1.68 14.73
C LEU A 157 6.75 -1.95 16.21
N ASP A 158 6.77 -3.22 16.62
CA ASP A 158 6.49 -3.58 18.02
C ASP A 158 7.65 -3.13 18.95
N ASN A 159 8.87 -2.96 18.42
CA ASN A 159 10.07 -2.58 19.17
C ASN A 159 10.61 -1.18 18.82
N THR A 160 9.91 -0.41 17.98
CA THR A 160 10.41 0.91 17.57
C THR A 160 10.42 1.87 18.76
N PRO A 161 11.51 2.62 19.01
CA PRO A 161 11.55 3.64 20.06
C PRO A 161 10.74 4.88 19.68
N THR A 162 10.45 5.08 18.40
CA THR A 162 9.73 6.26 17.89
C THR A 162 8.29 6.29 18.42
N LYS A 163 7.96 7.35 19.17
CA LYS A 163 6.64 7.53 19.81
C LYS A 163 5.62 8.19 18.89
N TYR A 164 6.04 9.17 18.09
CA TYR A 164 5.17 10.01 17.28
C TYR A 164 5.42 9.76 15.80
N TRP A 165 4.35 9.56 15.03
CA TRP A 165 4.39 9.26 13.60
C TRP A 165 3.40 10.14 12.85
N ARG A 166 3.86 10.83 11.81
CA ARG A 166 3.00 11.52 10.85
C ARG A 166 3.11 10.83 9.50
N ILE A 167 1.99 10.36 8.97
CA ILE A 167 1.96 9.59 7.71
C ILE A 167 0.92 10.24 6.79
N ARG A 168 1.28 10.40 5.52
CA ARG A 168 0.39 10.87 4.47
C ARG A 168 0.49 9.95 3.25
N HIS A 169 -0.63 9.76 2.56
CA HIS A 169 -0.70 9.11 1.25
C HIS A 169 -1.80 9.79 0.46
N GLY A 170 -1.47 10.41 -0.68
CA GLY A 170 -2.44 11.21 -1.42
C GLY A 170 -3.71 10.45 -1.76
N ALA A 171 -4.87 11.11 -1.70
CA ALA A 171 -6.16 10.45 -1.97
C ALA A 171 -6.25 9.90 -3.41
N ILE A 172 -5.52 10.52 -4.35
CA ILE A 172 -5.42 10.07 -5.73
C ILE A 172 -4.04 9.49 -6.08
N ASP A 173 -3.19 9.23 -5.07
CA ASP A 173 -1.92 8.52 -5.26
C ASP A 173 -2.19 7.03 -5.54
N LYS A 174 -1.71 6.57 -6.70
CA LYS A 174 -1.90 5.22 -7.25
C LYS A 174 -0.61 4.41 -7.35
N ASP A 175 0.52 4.91 -6.82
CA ASP A 175 1.82 4.24 -6.85
C ASP A 175 1.83 2.98 -5.98
N THR A 176 1.01 2.99 -4.92
CA THR A 176 0.66 1.84 -4.10
C THR A 176 -0.80 1.92 -3.62
N SER A 177 -1.34 0.81 -3.11
CA SER A 177 -2.69 0.80 -2.55
C SER A 177 -2.73 1.60 -1.25
N LEU A 178 -3.78 2.42 -1.04
CA LEU A 178 -4.08 3.09 0.24
C LEU A 178 -4.08 2.12 1.44
N ALA A 179 -4.35 0.84 1.20
CA ALA A 179 -4.28 -0.18 2.25
C ALA A 179 -2.88 -0.28 2.88
N ILE A 180 -1.80 -0.06 2.14
CA ILE A 180 -0.42 -0.20 2.63
C ILE A 180 -0.10 0.82 3.74
N PRO A 181 -0.21 2.15 3.52
CA PRO A 181 0.01 3.12 4.58
C PRO A 181 -1.03 3.04 5.69
N ALA A 182 -2.28 2.67 5.38
CA ALA A 182 -3.31 2.47 6.41
C ALA A 182 -2.95 1.31 7.37
N ILE A 183 -2.48 0.18 6.84
CA ILE A 183 -2.02 -0.96 7.65
C ILE A 183 -0.87 -0.55 8.58
N LEU A 184 0.12 0.19 8.06
CA LEU A 184 1.22 0.72 8.84
C LEU A 184 0.71 1.61 10.00
N ALA A 185 -0.14 2.58 9.68
CA ALA A 185 -0.71 3.51 10.65
C ALA A 185 -1.51 2.78 11.75
N ILE A 186 -2.37 1.83 11.36
CA ILE A 186 -3.17 1.07 12.33
C ILE A 186 -2.27 0.19 13.21
N LYS A 187 -1.28 -0.50 12.63
CA LYS A 187 -0.37 -1.36 13.41
C LYS A 187 0.44 -0.55 14.42
N LEU A 188 0.91 0.64 14.05
CA LEU A 188 1.56 1.57 14.97
C LEU A 188 0.61 2.04 16.09
N LYS A 189 -0.64 2.41 15.78
CA LYS A 189 -1.64 2.74 16.81
C LYS A 189 -1.90 1.57 17.75
N ASN A 190 -2.05 0.36 17.22
CA ASN A 190 -2.28 -0.86 17.99
C ASN A 190 -1.08 -1.22 18.89
N SER A 191 0.14 -0.74 18.59
CA SER A 191 1.31 -0.85 19.47
C SER A 191 1.51 0.35 20.41
N GLY A 192 0.49 1.19 20.56
CA GLY A 192 0.49 2.32 21.50
C GLY A 192 1.23 3.56 21.03
N LYS A 193 1.53 3.66 19.72
CA LYS A 193 2.15 4.86 19.15
C LYS A 193 1.13 5.96 18.88
N VAL A 194 1.59 7.19 18.92
CA VAL A 194 0.78 8.36 18.53
C VAL A 194 0.95 8.53 17.02
N VAL A 195 -0.14 8.32 16.27
CA VAL A 195 -0.11 8.36 14.80
C VAL A 195 -1.11 9.39 14.28
N ASP A 196 -0.58 10.38 13.56
CA ASP A 196 -1.35 11.30 12.72
C ASP A 196 -1.31 10.77 11.28
N PHE A 197 -2.41 10.16 10.84
CA PHE A 197 -2.55 9.63 9.49
C PHE A 197 -3.72 10.29 8.75
N ALA A 198 -3.46 10.71 7.52
CA ALA A 198 -4.48 11.25 6.63
C ALA A 198 -4.17 10.89 5.18
N SER A 199 -5.21 10.95 4.34
CA SER A 199 -5.07 10.86 2.89
C SER A 199 -5.47 12.18 2.25
N PRO A 200 -4.54 13.12 1.99
CA PRO A 200 -4.91 14.47 1.56
C PRO A 200 -5.65 14.50 0.22
N TRP A 201 -6.73 15.29 0.15
CA TRP A 201 -7.58 15.37 -1.04
C TRP A 201 -6.85 15.97 -2.23
N GLY A 202 -7.10 15.43 -3.43
CA GLY A 202 -6.51 15.92 -4.68
C GLY A 202 -5.00 15.69 -4.81
N GLN A 203 -4.35 15.17 -3.77
CA GLN A 203 -2.92 14.91 -3.78
C GLN A 203 -2.62 13.57 -4.47
N GLY A 204 -1.75 13.60 -5.47
CA GLY A 204 -1.16 12.42 -6.12
C GLY A 204 0.17 12.03 -5.46
N HIS A 205 1.04 11.34 -6.22
CA HIS A 205 2.33 10.91 -5.71
C HIS A 205 3.26 12.10 -5.40
N GLY A 206 3.75 12.18 -4.16
CA GLY A 206 4.64 13.25 -3.72
C GLY A 206 4.73 13.39 -2.20
N GLY A 207 5.59 14.33 -1.77
CA GLY A 207 5.80 14.71 -0.37
C GLY A 207 5.94 16.22 -0.22
N ASP A 208 6.11 16.67 1.02
CA ASP A 208 6.41 18.08 1.38
C ASP A 208 5.43 19.14 0.82
N TYR A 209 4.21 18.72 0.47
CA TYR A 209 3.16 19.61 -0.03
C TYR A 209 2.33 20.26 1.09
N ASP A 210 2.47 19.80 2.34
CA ASP A 210 1.70 20.27 3.51
C ASP A 210 2.61 20.78 4.66
N LEU A 211 3.67 21.54 4.31
CA LEU A 211 4.69 22.02 5.25
C LEU A 211 4.12 22.78 6.45
N ASP A 212 3.13 23.65 6.25
CA ASP A 212 2.51 24.38 7.35
C ASP A 212 1.83 23.42 8.35
N GLU A 213 1.09 22.42 7.86
CA GLU A 213 0.49 21.39 8.73
C GLU A 213 1.55 20.49 9.37
N LEU A 214 2.65 20.21 8.67
CA LEU A 214 3.77 19.44 9.20
C LEU A 214 4.46 20.18 10.35
N PHE A 215 4.82 21.45 10.15
CA PHE A 215 5.49 22.25 11.18
C PHE A 215 4.60 22.50 12.38
N ASN A 216 3.31 22.81 12.16
CA ASN A 216 2.34 22.91 13.25
C ASN A 216 2.25 21.60 14.05
N TRP A 217 2.22 20.45 13.38
CA TRP A 217 2.23 19.15 14.06
C TRP A 217 3.51 18.93 14.88
N ILE A 218 4.68 19.27 14.34
CA ILE A 218 5.96 19.21 15.07
C ILE A 218 5.91 20.09 16.32
N ASP A 219 5.44 21.33 16.20
CA ASP A 219 5.32 22.27 17.31
C ASP A 219 4.41 21.72 18.43
N THR A 220 3.32 21.04 18.08
CA THR A 220 2.44 20.40 19.09
C THR A 220 3.08 19.24 19.85
N ILE A 221 4.16 18.66 19.32
CA ILE A 221 4.87 17.54 19.95
C ILE A 221 6.02 18.06 20.80
N VAL A 222 6.77 19.03 20.28
CA VAL A 222 7.98 19.56 20.92
C VAL A 222 7.64 20.49 22.08
N ASN A 223 6.55 21.26 21.98
CA ASN A 223 6.15 22.23 23.01
C ASN A 223 5.22 21.64 24.10
N LYS A 224 5.31 20.32 24.36
CA LYS A 224 4.53 19.61 25.39
C LYS A 224 5.23 19.53 26.74
#